data_AF-A0A0G3M1X4-F1
#
_entry.id   AF-A0A0G3M1X4-F1
#
_cell.length_a   1.000
_cell.length_b   1.000
_cell.length_c   1.000
_cell.angle_alpha   90.00
_cell.angle_beta   90.00
_cell.angle_gamma   90.00
#
_symmetry.space_group_name_H-M   'P 1'
#
loop_
_entity.id
_entity.type
_entity.pdbx_description
1 polymer ?
#
loop_
_entity_poly.entity_id
_entity_poly.type
_entity_poly.pdbx_seq_one_letter_code
_entity_poly.pdbx_strand_id
1 'polypeptide(L)'
;MESNRQRKVAQIIQEDFAELFRKQAAESKQSILVSVSDVKVTADLGIAKIYLSIFPQEFRTAVMKEIEENKPQYRNFIGQKMAKQVRIIPQLNFYLDTALDDVERLERELRGEGDNPVL
;
A
#
# COMPACT_ATOMS: atom_id res chain seq x y z
N MET A 1 -21.86 -2.45 0.53
CA MET A 1 -21.42 -2.01 1.87
C MET A 1 -20.33 -2.95 2.34
N GLU A 2 -19.25 -2.41 2.89
CA GLU A 2 -18.16 -3.19 3.45
C GLU A 2 -18.62 -3.89 4.76
N SER A 3 -18.27 -5.16 4.93
CA SER A 3 -18.61 -5.89 6.16
C SER A 3 -17.72 -5.50 7.34
N ASN A 4 -18.22 -5.65 8.57
CA ASN A 4 -17.43 -5.46 9.79
C ASN A 4 -16.16 -6.34 9.80
N ARG A 5 -16.23 -7.52 9.17
CA ARG A 5 -15.09 -8.43 9.07
C ARG A 5 -14.02 -7.90 8.12
N GLN A 6 -14.40 -7.35 6.96
CA GLN A 6 -13.46 -6.69 6.04
C GLN A 6 -12.76 -5.52 6.73
N ARG A 7 -13.52 -4.65 7.40
CA ARG A 7 -12.97 -3.51 8.14
C ARG A 7 -11.97 -3.94 9.20
N LYS A 8 -12.29 -5.01 9.94
CA LYS A 8 -11.40 -5.53 10.98
C LYS A 8 -10.11 -6.09 10.39
N VAL A 9 -10.20 -6.82 9.27
CA VAL A 9 -9.03 -7.38 8.58
C VAL A 9 -8.16 -6.26 8.02
N ALA A 10 -8.77 -5.27 7.36
CA ALA A 10 -8.09 -4.09 6.84
C ALA A 10 -7.34 -3.34 7.94
N GLN A 11 -8.00 -3.09 9.08
CA GLN A 11 -7.42 -2.41 10.23
C GLN A 11 -6.18 -3.14 10.77
N ILE A 12 -6.25 -4.47 10.95
CA ILE A 12 -5.11 -5.23 11.47
C ILE A 12 -3.93 -5.16 10.50
N ILE A 13 -4.18 -5.35 9.20
CA ILE A 13 -3.15 -5.26 8.17
C ILE A 13 -2.52 -3.86 8.18
N GLN A 14 -3.33 -2.81 8.25
CA GLN A 14 -2.86 -1.43 8.26
C GLN A 14 -1.97 -1.14 9.48
N GLU A 15 -2.41 -1.51 10.69
CA GLU A 15 -1.67 -1.30 11.94
C GLU A 15 -0.35 -2.08 11.93
N ASP A 16 -0.36 -3.36 11.56
CA ASP A 16 0.83 -4.21 11.55
C ASP A 16 1.87 -3.74 10.51
N PHE A 17 1.46 -3.37 9.30
CA PHE A 17 2.39 -2.84 8.30
C PHE A 17 2.91 -1.44 8.66
N ALA A 18 2.06 -0.58 9.23
CA ALA A 18 2.50 0.75 9.67
C ALA A 18 3.52 0.65 10.82
N GLU A 19 3.39 -0.34 11.71
CA GLU A 19 4.41 -0.63 12.72
C GLU A 19 5.70 -1.18 12.08
N LEU A 20 5.57 -2.15 11.16
CA LEU A 20 6.71 -2.78 10.48
C LEU A 20 7.58 -1.75 9.74
N PHE A 21 6.96 -0.95 8.88
CA PHE A 21 7.68 0.04 8.07
C PHE A 21 8.28 1.15 8.92
N ARG A 22 7.63 1.56 10.01
CA ARG A 22 8.18 2.53 10.95
C ARG A 22 9.44 2.02 11.64
N LYS A 23 9.47 0.73 12.04
CA LYS A 23 10.67 0.11 12.63
C LYS A 23 11.80 0.05 11.61
N GLN A 24 11.52 -0.37 10.38
CA GLN A 24 12.51 -0.39 9.30
C GLN A 24 13.07 1.00 8.99
N ALA A 25 12.23 2.03 8.97
CA ALA A 25 12.66 3.41 8.77
C ALA A 25 13.58 3.89 9.90
N ALA A 26 13.31 3.50 11.16
CA ALA A 26 14.16 3.86 12.30
C ALA A 26 15.53 3.15 12.29
N GLU A 27 15.61 1.96 11.69
CA GLU A 27 16.85 1.19 11.54
C GLU A 27 17.64 1.55 10.27
N SER A 28 16.99 2.21 9.31
CA SER A 28 17.60 2.61 8.04
C SER A 28 18.60 3.75 8.23
N LYS A 29 19.74 3.63 7.56
CA LYS A 29 20.73 4.73 7.44
C LYS A 29 20.28 5.82 6.47
N GLN A 30 19.35 5.49 5.57
CA GLN A 30 18.78 6.43 4.60
C GLN A 30 17.49 7.02 5.18
N SER A 31 17.24 8.31 4.97
CA SER A 31 16.02 9.00 5.40
C SER A 31 14.81 8.64 4.52
N ILE A 32 14.50 7.36 4.42
CA ILE A 32 13.35 6.83 3.70
C ILE A 32 12.20 6.61 4.68
N LEU A 33 11.05 7.18 4.37
CA LEU A 33 9.80 6.98 5.09
C LEU A 33 8.82 6.21 4.21
N VAL A 34 8.33 5.08 4.72
CA VAL A 34 7.25 4.30 4.10
C VAL A 34 6.07 4.33 5.06
N SER A 35 4.91 4.80 4.57
CA SER A 35 3.67 4.92 5.34
C SER A 35 2.54 4.15 4.66
N VAL A 36 1.65 3.55 5.44
CA VAL A 36 0.45 2.87 4.92
C VAL A 36 -0.72 3.86 4.96
N SER A 37 -1.14 4.34 3.79
CA SER A 37 -2.22 5.33 3.67
C SER A 37 -3.60 4.70 3.84
N ASP A 38 -3.84 3.55 3.19
CA ASP A 38 -5.13 2.88 3.18
C ASP A 38 -4.97 1.37 2.93
N VAL A 39 -5.95 0.58 3.38
CA VAL A 39 -6.03 -0.85 3.12
C VAL A 39 -7.45 -1.23 2.73
N LYS A 40 -7.62 -1.82 1.54
CA LYS A 40 -8.91 -2.30 1.04
C LYS A 40 -8.91 -3.81 0.87
N VAL A 41 -9.89 -4.48 1.47
CA VAL A 41 -10.01 -5.93 1.44
C VAL A 41 -11.23 -6.34 0.61
N THR A 42 -11.07 -7.33 -0.27
CA THR A 42 -12.18 -7.86 -1.09
C THR A 42 -13.25 -8.52 -0.23
N ALA A 43 -14.48 -8.64 -0.76
CA ALA A 43 -15.63 -9.18 -0.01
C ALA A 43 -15.43 -10.64 0.44
N ASP A 44 -14.68 -11.41 -0.35
CA ASP A 44 -14.28 -12.79 -0.05
C ASP A 44 -13.06 -12.90 0.90
N LEU A 45 -12.48 -11.77 1.31
CA LEU A 45 -11.26 -11.66 2.11
C LEU A 45 -10.02 -12.30 1.46
N GLY A 46 -10.07 -12.58 0.16
CA GLY A 46 -8.97 -13.25 -0.55
C GLY A 46 -7.82 -12.31 -0.93
N ILE A 47 -8.08 -11.00 -1.06
CA ILE A 47 -7.10 -10.01 -1.51
C ILE A 47 -7.16 -8.79 -0.59
N ALA A 48 -5.98 -8.31 -0.18
CA ALA A 48 -5.79 -7.06 0.53
C ALA A 48 -4.94 -6.12 -0.34
N LYS A 49 -5.53 -5.00 -0.77
CA LYS A 49 -4.86 -3.92 -1.48
C LYS A 49 -4.33 -2.93 -0.45
N ILE A 50 -3.02 -2.74 -0.40
CA ILE A 50 -2.31 -1.92 0.57
C ILE A 50 -1.72 -0.73 -0.18
N TYR A 51 -2.14 0.48 0.18
CA TYR A 51 -1.68 1.72 -0.44
C TYR A 51 -0.58 2.34 0.41
N LEU A 52 0.55 2.65 -0.22
CA LEU A 52 1.77 3.09 0.42
C LEU A 52 2.19 4.47 -0.08
N SER A 53 2.54 5.34 0.86
CA SER A 53 3.24 6.60 0.59
C SER A 53 4.72 6.43 0.89
N ILE A 54 5.59 6.77 -0.06
CA ILE A 54 7.05 6.64 0.07
C ILE A 54 7.70 8.00 -0.16
N PHE A 55 8.56 8.40 0.77
CA PHE A 55 9.33 9.65 0.74
C PHE A 55 10.81 9.40 1.05
N PRO A 56 11.75 10.05 0.33
CA PRO A 56 11.53 10.91 -0.84
C PRO A 56 11.15 10.13 -2.10
N GLN A 57 10.56 10.82 -3.09
CA GLN A 57 9.92 10.18 -4.26
C GLN A 57 10.88 9.38 -5.13
N GLU A 58 12.16 9.77 -5.18
CA GLU A 58 13.21 9.08 -5.94
C GLU A 58 13.39 7.61 -5.54
N PHE A 59 13.07 7.25 -4.30
CA PHE A 59 13.16 5.87 -3.82
C PHE A 59 11.90 5.03 -4.08
N ARG A 60 10.80 5.62 -4.56
CA ARG A 60 9.52 4.92 -4.78
C ARG A 60 9.70 3.61 -5.54
N THR A 61 10.36 3.65 -6.70
CA THR A 61 10.55 2.47 -7.56
C THR A 61 11.42 1.41 -6.89
N ALA A 62 12.52 1.81 -6.25
CA ALA A 62 13.43 0.89 -5.59
C ALA A 62 12.78 0.19 -4.39
N VAL A 63 12.11 0.97 -3.53
CA VAL A 63 11.42 0.45 -2.34
C VAL A 63 10.23 -0.41 -2.73
N MET A 64 9.44 -0.02 -3.74
CA MET A 64 8.33 -0.86 -4.22
C MET A 64 8.81 -2.20 -4.77
N LYS A 65 9.95 -2.23 -5.45
CA LYS A 65 10.57 -3.47 -5.93
C LYS A 65 10.98 -4.37 -4.75
N GLU A 66 11.65 -3.80 -3.75
CA GLU A 66 12.02 -4.53 -2.54
C GLU A 66 10.80 -5.09 -1.80
N ILE A 67 9.73 -4.29 -1.68
CA ILE A 67 8.47 -4.71 -1.05
C ILE A 67 7.85 -5.89 -1.80
N GLU A 68 7.86 -5.88 -3.13
CA GLU A 68 7.31 -6.96 -3.95
C GLU A 68 8.17 -8.24 -3.85
N GLU A 69 9.50 -8.12 -3.76
CA GLU A 69 10.41 -9.25 -3.53
C GLU A 69 10.19 -9.90 -2.15
N ASN A 70 9.90 -9.08 -1.13
CA ASN A 70 9.68 -9.53 0.25
C ASN A 70 8.23 -9.95 0.56
N LYS A 71 7.35 -9.89 -0.44
CA LYS A 71 5.92 -10.24 -0.33
C LYS A 71 5.62 -11.58 0.36
N PRO A 72 6.37 -12.69 0.12
CA PRO A 72 6.15 -13.94 0.84
C PRO A 72 6.38 -13.81 2.35
N GLN A 73 7.40 -13.05 2.76
CA GLN A 73 7.74 -12.86 4.17
C GLN A 73 6.69 -11.99 4.86
N TYR A 74 6.22 -10.94 4.19
CA TYR A 74 5.11 -10.11 4.66
C TYR A 74 3.82 -10.90 4.84
N ARG A 75 3.52 -11.81 3.92
CA ARG A 75 2.38 -12.73 4.07
C ARG A 75 2.52 -13.62 5.29
N ASN A 76 3.72 -14.15 5.55
CA ASN A 76 4.00 -14.95 6.75
C ASN A 76 3.86 -14.13 8.04
N PHE A 77 4.38 -12.89 8.05
CA PHE A 77 4.27 -11.96 9.18
C PHE A 77 2.81 -11.69 9.55
N ILE A 78 1.98 -11.32 8.57
CA ILE A 78 0.54 -11.13 8.78
C ILE A 78 -0.14 -12.43 9.19
N GLY A 79 0.29 -13.57 8.65
CA GLY A 79 -0.22 -14.88 9.03
C GLY A 79 -0.10 -15.17 10.52
N GLN A 80 1.02 -14.82 11.12
CA GLN A 80 1.23 -14.99 12.57
C GLN A 80 0.33 -14.07 13.39
N LYS A 81 0.10 -12.84 12.92
CA LYS A 81 -0.76 -11.84 13.59
C LYS A 81 -2.25 -12.16 13.49
N MET A 82 -2.67 -12.70 12.35
CA MET A 82 -4.09 -12.88 12.00
C MET A 82 -4.57 -14.32 12.04
N ALA A 83 -3.75 -15.27 12.51
CA ALA A 83 -4.05 -16.71 12.51
C ALA A 83 -5.42 -17.08 13.12
N LYS A 84 -5.90 -16.29 14.08
CA LYS A 84 -7.21 -16.50 14.74
C LYS A 84 -8.37 -15.73 14.10
N GLN A 85 -8.09 -14.77 13.23
CA GLN A 85 -9.06 -13.84 12.63
C GLN A 85 -9.50 -14.30 11.22
N VAL A 86 -8.61 -14.97 10.49
CA VAL A 86 -8.84 -15.38 9.10
C VAL A 86 -8.52 -16.85 8.88
N ARG A 87 -9.39 -17.53 8.12
CA ARG A 87 -9.18 -18.93 7.69
C ARG A 87 -8.10 -19.03 6.61
N ILE A 88 -7.98 -17.97 5.81
CA ILE A 88 -7.03 -17.85 4.70
C ILE A 88 -6.40 -16.46 4.83
N ILE A 89 -5.07 -16.40 4.76
CA ILE A 89 -4.35 -15.13 4.72
C ILE A 89 -4.54 -14.53 3.32
N PRO A 90 -5.04 -13.29 3.19
CA PRO A 90 -5.23 -12.66 1.90
C PRO A 90 -3.91 -12.55 1.13
N GLN A 91 -4.02 -12.56 -0.19
CA GLN A 91 -2.93 -12.11 -1.05
C GLN A 91 -2.75 -10.61 -0.84
N LEU A 92 -1.51 -10.20 -0.54
CA LEU A 92 -1.17 -8.81 -0.29
C LEU A 92 -0.81 -8.17 -1.63
N ASN A 93 -1.41 -7.06 -2.01
CA ASN A 93 -1.07 -6.33 -3.22
C ASN A 93 -0.71 -4.91 -2.82
N PHE A 94 0.53 -4.50 -3.09
CA PHE A 94 1.03 -3.18 -2.71
C PHE A 94 0.89 -2.21 -3.89
N TYR A 95 0.45 -0.99 -3.58
CA TYR A 95 0.26 0.09 -4.54
C TYR A 95 0.88 1.36 -3.98
N LEU A 96 1.44 2.20 -4.84
CA LEU A 96 1.77 3.57 -4.44
C LEU A 96 0.47 4.37 -4.32
N ASP A 97 0.37 5.15 -3.26
CA ASP A 97 -0.68 6.14 -3.10
C ASP A 97 -0.36 7.34 -4.01
N THR A 98 -0.76 7.22 -5.28
CA THR A 98 -0.62 8.26 -6.31
C THR A 98 -1.79 9.22 -6.31
N ALA A 99 -2.68 9.20 -5.30
CA ALA A 99 -3.87 10.05 -5.31
C ALA A 99 -3.54 11.55 -5.51
N LEU A 100 -2.37 12.00 -5.04
CA LEU A 100 -1.86 13.35 -5.31
C LEU A 100 -1.35 13.52 -6.74
N ASP A 101 -0.63 12.55 -7.27
CA ASP A 101 -0.07 12.57 -8.64
C ASP A 101 -1.20 12.50 -9.70
N ASP A 102 -2.28 11.76 -9.41
CA ASP A 102 -3.45 11.62 -10.26
C ASP A 102 -4.29 12.92 -10.29
N VAL A 103 -4.39 13.66 -9.19
CA VAL A 103 -5.06 14.98 -9.14
C VAL A 103 -4.28 16.01 -9.95
N GLU A 104 -2.95 16.08 -9.82
CA GLU A 104 -2.14 17.00 -10.63
C GLU A 104 -2.25 16.69 -12.13
N ARG A 105 -2.28 15.40 -12.49
CA ARG A 105 -2.46 14.99 -13.88
C ARG A 105 -3.85 15.34 -14.40
N LEU A 106 -4.91 15.05 -13.64
CA LEU A 106 -6.28 15.44 -13.96
C LEU A 106 -6.42 16.96 -14.10
N GLU A 107 -5.82 17.74 -13.20
CA GLU A 107 -5.84 19.20 -13.29
C GLU A 107 -5.09 19.72 -14.52
N ARG A 108 -3.94 19.15 -14.89
CA ARG A 108 -3.22 19.51 -16.12
C ARG A 108 -4.02 19.17 -17.38
N GLU A 109 -4.64 18.00 -17.41
CA GLU A 109 -5.51 17.57 -18.52
C GLU A 109 -6.76 18.47 -18.62
N LEU A 110 -7.36 18.87 -17.49
CA LEU A 110 -8.51 19.79 -17.44
C LEU A 110 -8.15 21.25 -17.76
N ARG A 111 -6.91 21.69 -17.50
CA ARG A 111 -6.40 23.03 -17.84
C ARG A 111 -5.92 23.16 -19.29
N GLY A 112 -5.96 22.07 -20.07
CA GLY A 112 -5.64 22.10 -21.50
C GLY A 112 -4.15 22.16 -21.82
N GLU A 113 -3.28 21.80 -20.87
CA GLU A 113 -1.82 21.71 -21.07
C GLU A 113 -1.36 20.31 -21.51
N GLY A 114 -2.29 19.38 -21.73
CA GLY A 114 -2.00 18.10 -22.34
C GLY A 114 -1.78 18.27 -23.84
N ASP A 115 -0.60 17.91 -24.34
CA ASP A 115 -0.27 17.80 -25.76
C ASP A 115 -1.32 16.92 -26.46
N ASN A 116 -2.34 17.57 -27.00
CA ASN A 116 -3.29 16.95 -27.91
C ASN A 116 -2.71 17.21 -29.31
N PRO A 117 -2.08 16.23 -29.98
CA PRO A 117 -1.80 16.39 -31.39
C PRO A 117 -3.16 16.45 -32.09
N VAL A 118 -3.48 17.65 -32.56
CA VAL A 118 -4.67 17.89 -33.39
C VAL A 118 -4.53 17.02 -34.63
N LEU A 119 -5.47 16.10 -34.83
CA LEU A 119 -5.62 15.33 -36.08
C LEU A 119 -5.97 16.26 -37.24
#